data_AF-A0A0R1UEC0-F1
#
_entry.id   AF-A0A0R1UEC0-F1
#
_cell.length_a   1.000
_cell.length_b   1.000
_cell.length_c   1.000
_cell.angle_alpha   90.00
_cell.angle_beta   90.00
_cell.angle_gamma   90.00
#
_symmetry.space_group_name_H-M   'P 1'
#
loop_
_entity.id
_entity.type
_entity.pdbx_description
1 polymer ?
#
loop_
_entity_poly.entity_id
_entity_poly.type
_entity_poly.pdbx_seq_one_letter_code
_entity_poly.pdbx_strand_id
1 'polypeptide(L)'
;MKRINAKKVLFSSIAAAGILLSAAAPVQAATPSTSGVKGVRNVKKNKDYTIKDVPDLTKQGYILRIPDKVGRLKNQVISGKENYNRASQSLDAFKAKTVSPSKVKNIKFRIEKIAEFHTKGFGAPEYFVASKDKQYYGWHTQPELEYIHLHDKNFAGIYKPLKKMAESKTGRVSTKKNTQYFNQAMAAAKKLPNGSEKKFVISSLNQLKKNGNINNGGKNLLLFGIY
;
A
#
# COMPACT_ATOMS: atom_id res chain seq x y z
N MET A 1 -46.26 -27.97 -51.21
CA MET A 1 -45.20 -28.22 -50.21
C MET A 1 -45.81 -28.21 -48.81
N LYS A 2 -45.54 -29.29 -48.05
CA LYS A 2 -45.76 -29.60 -46.61
C LYS A 2 -46.94 -28.98 -45.83
N ARG A 3 -47.84 -29.88 -45.41
CA ARG A 3 -48.80 -29.78 -44.28
C ARG A 3 -48.08 -29.83 -42.91
N ILE A 4 -48.81 -29.41 -41.86
CA ILE A 4 -49.02 -30.03 -40.51
C ILE A 4 -49.21 -28.87 -39.50
N ASN A 5 -50.42 -28.54 -39.06
CA ASN A 5 -51.30 -29.13 -38.03
C ASN A 5 -50.84 -29.02 -36.56
N ALA A 6 -51.74 -28.37 -35.80
CA ALA A 6 -52.00 -28.33 -34.37
C ALA A 6 -51.31 -29.35 -33.44
N LYS A 7 -51.00 -28.90 -32.21
CA LYS A 7 -51.44 -29.54 -30.96
C LYS A 7 -51.26 -28.64 -29.73
N LYS A 8 -52.35 -28.44 -29.00
CA LYS A 8 -52.40 -28.10 -27.57
C LYS A 8 -51.68 -29.17 -26.76
N VAL A 9 -50.96 -28.81 -25.69
CA VAL A 9 -50.96 -29.54 -24.40
C VAL A 9 -50.64 -28.53 -23.28
N LEU A 10 -51.65 -28.17 -22.50
CA LEU A 10 -51.52 -27.87 -21.07
C LEU A 10 -51.28 -29.22 -20.37
N PHE A 11 -50.36 -29.32 -19.42
CA PHE A 11 -50.57 -30.09 -18.19
C PHE A 11 -49.51 -29.71 -17.14
N SER A 12 -50.03 -29.34 -15.98
CA SER A 12 -49.40 -29.22 -14.67
C SER A 12 -48.83 -30.53 -14.17
N SER A 13 -47.70 -30.48 -13.44
CA SER A 13 -47.48 -31.35 -12.28
C SER A 13 -46.41 -30.78 -11.35
N ILE A 14 -46.83 -30.61 -10.09
CA ILE A 14 -46.00 -30.40 -8.91
C ILE A 14 -45.33 -31.73 -8.57
N ALA A 15 -44.03 -31.73 -8.27
CA ALA A 15 -43.41 -32.77 -7.46
C ALA A 15 -42.17 -32.25 -6.73
N ALA A 16 -42.29 -32.29 -5.41
CA ALA A 16 -41.28 -32.30 -4.35
C ALA A 16 -39.78 -32.20 -4.72
N ALA A 17 -39.11 -31.22 -4.11
CA ALA A 17 -37.68 -31.29 -3.83
C ALA A 17 -37.45 -30.93 -2.36
N GLY A 18 -36.71 -31.79 -1.68
CA GLY A 18 -36.68 -31.93 -0.23
C GLY A 18 -36.04 -30.79 0.52
N ILE A 19 -36.48 -30.68 1.78
CA ILE A 19 -35.83 -29.89 2.82
C ILE A 19 -34.49 -30.58 3.14
N LEU A 20 -33.38 -29.99 2.70
CA LEU A 20 -32.06 -30.34 3.19
C LEU A 20 -31.73 -29.46 4.41
N LEU A 21 -31.87 -30.05 5.60
CA LEU A 21 -31.15 -29.61 6.79
C LEU A 21 -29.65 -29.68 6.48
N SER A 22 -28.97 -28.54 6.48
CA SER A 22 -27.52 -28.51 6.57
C SER A 22 -27.12 -27.69 7.79
N ALA A 23 -26.34 -28.37 8.63
CA ALA A 23 -25.86 -27.92 9.93
C ALA A 23 -25.10 -26.59 9.85
N ALA A 24 -25.29 -25.75 10.88
CA ALA A 24 -24.48 -24.56 11.08
C ALA A 24 -23.01 -24.94 11.24
N ALA A 25 -22.20 -24.69 10.21
CA ALA A 25 -20.75 -24.72 10.32
C ALA A 25 -20.30 -23.53 11.20
N PRO A 26 -19.33 -23.73 12.09
CA PRO A 26 -18.82 -22.64 12.92
C PRO A 26 -18.23 -21.55 12.02
N VAL A 27 -18.68 -20.32 12.22
CA VAL A 27 -18.12 -19.12 11.57
C VAL A 27 -16.68 -18.99 12.02
N GLN A 28 -15.77 -19.47 11.19
CA GLN A 28 -14.34 -19.27 11.36
C GLN A 28 -14.07 -17.78 11.15
N ALA A 29 -13.77 -17.07 12.24
CA ALA A 29 -13.40 -15.67 12.21
C ALA A 29 -12.23 -15.47 11.23
N ALA A 30 -12.50 -14.79 10.12
CA ALA A 30 -11.48 -14.43 9.14
C ALA A 30 -10.46 -13.49 9.82
N THR A 31 -9.26 -14.01 10.02
CA THR A 31 -8.07 -13.16 10.19
C THR A 31 -7.95 -12.26 8.95
N PRO A 32 -7.63 -10.97 9.11
CA PRO A 32 -7.58 -10.04 7.98
C PRO A 32 -6.48 -10.49 7.01
N SER A 33 -6.89 -11.14 5.92
CA SER A 33 -6.03 -11.41 4.78
C SER A 33 -5.71 -10.08 4.11
N THR A 34 -4.42 -9.79 4.00
CA THR A 34 -3.86 -8.64 3.29
C THR A 34 -4.27 -8.72 1.82
N SER A 35 -5.44 -8.15 1.54
CA SER A 35 -6.07 -8.15 0.23
C SER A 35 -5.18 -7.41 -0.77
N GLY A 36 -4.52 -8.19 -1.64
CA GLY A 36 -4.33 -7.93 -3.07
C GLY A 36 -3.22 -6.97 -3.48
N VAL A 37 -1.94 -7.39 -3.44
CA VAL A 37 -0.94 -6.83 -4.36
C VAL A 37 -1.11 -7.58 -5.68
N LYS A 38 -2.03 -7.12 -6.54
CA LYS A 38 -2.14 -7.61 -7.92
C LYS A 38 -1.01 -6.99 -8.74
N GLY A 39 0.19 -7.53 -8.60
CA GLY A 39 1.34 -7.04 -9.38
C GLY A 39 2.66 -7.73 -9.10
N VAL A 40 2.73 -8.74 -8.23
CA VAL A 40 4.00 -9.35 -7.86
C VAL A 40 4.58 -10.14 -9.04
N ARG A 41 5.71 -9.67 -9.57
CA ARG A 41 6.57 -10.43 -10.47
C ARG A 41 7.84 -10.81 -9.70
N ASN A 42 8.35 -12.01 -9.95
CA ASN A 42 9.57 -12.57 -9.36
C ASN A 42 9.57 -12.68 -7.83
N VAL A 43 9.50 -13.91 -7.34
CA VAL A 43 9.40 -14.22 -5.92
C VAL A 43 10.65 -14.97 -5.47
N LYS A 44 11.48 -14.36 -4.62
CA LYS A 44 12.58 -15.07 -3.94
C LYS A 44 12.13 -15.46 -2.54
N LYS A 45 12.22 -16.76 -2.23
CA LYS A 45 11.80 -17.32 -0.94
C LYS A 45 13.01 -17.54 -0.04
N ASN A 46 12.96 -16.95 1.14
CA ASN A 46 13.75 -17.33 2.31
C ASN A 46 12.81 -18.06 3.28
N LYS A 47 13.33 -18.81 4.25
CA LYS A 47 12.55 -19.45 5.32
C LYS A 47 11.75 -18.42 6.15
N ASP A 48 12.28 -17.20 6.27
CA ASP A 48 11.71 -16.18 7.15
C ASP A 48 10.87 -15.13 6.40
N TYR A 49 11.10 -14.93 5.11
CA TYR A 49 10.43 -13.90 4.31
C TYR A 49 10.36 -14.21 2.82
N THR A 50 9.44 -13.52 2.14
CA THR A 50 9.33 -13.51 0.68
C THR A 50 9.66 -12.12 0.14
N ILE A 51 10.61 -12.01 -0.78
CA ILE A 51 10.86 -10.78 -1.55
C ILE A 51 10.07 -10.81 -2.85
N LYS A 52 9.41 -9.69 -3.16
CA LYS A 52 8.48 -9.53 -4.28
C LYS A 52 8.71 -8.19 -4.98
N ASP A 53 8.69 -8.16 -6.32
CA ASP A 53 8.62 -6.88 -7.04
C ASP A 53 7.24 -6.22 -6.81
N VAL A 54 7.22 -4.89 -6.73
CA VAL A 54 5.99 -4.11 -6.51
C VAL A 54 5.79 -3.05 -7.61
N PRO A 55 5.50 -3.47 -8.85
CA PRO A 55 5.45 -2.57 -10.00
C PRO A 55 4.44 -1.44 -9.84
N ASP A 56 3.36 -1.64 -9.08
CA ASP A 56 2.37 -0.59 -8.82
C ASP A 56 2.96 0.55 -7.99
N LEU A 57 3.79 0.24 -6.98
CA LEU A 57 4.48 1.26 -6.18
C LEU A 57 5.65 1.85 -6.96
N THR A 58 6.38 1.05 -7.75
CA THR A 58 7.46 1.53 -8.61
C THR A 58 6.96 2.56 -9.63
N LYS A 59 5.76 2.37 -10.19
CA LYS A 59 5.12 3.32 -11.14
C LYS A 59 4.77 4.67 -10.50
N GLN A 60 4.72 4.78 -9.18
CA GLN A 60 4.50 6.05 -8.48
C GLN A 60 5.76 6.94 -8.47
N GLY A 61 6.90 6.42 -8.92
CA GLY A 61 8.12 7.19 -9.15
C GLY A 61 8.89 7.53 -7.87
N TYR A 62 9.81 8.49 -7.99
CA TYR A 62 10.68 8.92 -6.89
C TYR A 62 10.00 10.01 -6.07
N ILE A 63 9.18 9.59 -5.11
CA ILE A 63 8.29 10.47 -4.33
C ILE A 63 8.44 10.29 -2.81
N LEU A 64 9.37 9.44 -2.38
CA LEU A 64 9.66 9.20 -0.97
C LEU A 64 10.96 9.88 -0.54
N ARG A 65 11.09 10.10 0.76
CA ARG A 65 12.33 10.47 1.44
C ARG A 65 12.51 9.65 2.71
N ILE A 66 13.74 9.61 3.21
CA ILE A 66 14.12 9.00 4.48
C ILE A 66 14.43 10.15 5.46
N PRO A 67 13.58 10.41 6.47
CA PRO A 67 13.73 11.56 7.36
C PRO A 67 14.82 11.34 8.42
N ASP A 68 15.40 12.44 8.90
CA ASP A 68 16.47 12.43 9.91
C ASP A 68 15.98 12.10 11.33
N LYS A 69 14.67 12.19 11.59
CA LYS A 69 14.07 12.29 12.94
C LYS A 69 13.17 11.13 13.35
N VAL A 70 13.42 9.91 12.90
CA VAL A 70 12.83 8.73 13.55
C VAL A 70 13.87 8.22 14.55
N GLY A 71 13.63 8.44 15.85
CA GLY A 71 14.53 8.10 16.96
C GLY A 71 14.82 6.61 17.17
N ARG A 72 14.74 5.79 16.11
CA ARG A 72 15.07 4.37 16.06
C ARG A 72 15.84 3.96 14.80
N LEU A 73 16.38 4.91 14.02
CA LEU A 73 17.09 4.61 12.77
C LEU A 73 18.48 4.00 13.03
N LYS A 74 18.51 2.69 13.31
CA LYS A 74 19.70 1.85 13.15
C LYS A 74 19.98 1.53 11.67
N ASN A 75 19.04 1.81 10.77
CA ASN A 75 19.12 1.43 9.36
C ASN A 75 19.80 2.55 8.56
N GLN A 76 21.12 2.44 8.47
CA GLN A 76 21.93 3.31 7.62
C GLN A 76 21.60 3.03 6.15
N VAL A 77 21.65 4.06 5.30
CA VAL A 77 21.41 3.93 3.86
C VAL A 77 22.69 3.44 3.19
N ILE A 78 22.60 2.40 2.39
CA ILE A 78 23.76 1.89 1.66
C ILE A 78 24.13 2.88 0.55
N SER A 79 25.42 3.16 0.41
CA SER A 79 25.97 4.07 -0.60
C SER A 79 26.95 3.33 -1.52
N GLY A 80 26.83 3.57 -2.83
CA GLY A 80 27.61 2.90 -3.86
C GLY A 80 26.78 1.87 -4.64
N LYS A 81 26.92 1.83 -5.96
CA LYS A 81 26.08 1.00 -6.85
C LYS A 81 26.48 -0.47 -6.85
N GLU A 82 27.70 -0.78 -6.46
CA GLU A 82 28.34 -2.08 -6.55
C GLU A 82 27.56 -3.19 -5.83
N ASN A 83 26.85 -2.83 -4.74
CA ASN A 83 26.14 -3.78 -3.91
C ASN A 83 24.61 -3.79 -4.14
N TYR A 84 24.10 -2.99 -5.08
CA TYR A 84 22.66 -2.80 -5.26
C TYR A 84 21.93 -4.11 -5.54
N ASN A 85 22.45 -4.93 -6.46
CA ASN A 85 21.83 -6.19 -6.83
C ASN A 85 21.75 -7.15 -5.63
N ARG A 86 22.84 -7.25 -4.85
CA ARG A 86 22.88 -8.06 -3.63
C ARG A 86 21.86 -7.58 -2.59
N ALA A 87 21.84 -6.28 -2.31
CA ALA A 87 20.93 -5.68 -1.34
C ALA A 87 19.46 -5.86 -1.73
N SER A 88 19.13 -5.74 -3.02
CA SER A 88 17.75 -5.89 -3.50
C SER A 88 17.21 -7.31 -3.41
N GLN A 89 18.07 -8.31 -3.16
CA GLN A 89 17.72 -9.73 -3.20
C GLN A 89 17.79 -10.44 -1.84
N SER A 90 18.21 -9.75 -0.78
CA SER A 90 18.27 -10.32 0.57
C SER A 90 18.19 -9.22 1.63
N LEU A 91 17.66 -9.57 2.80
CA LEU A 91 17.73 -8.76 4.02
C LEU A 91 18.99 -9.08 4.85
N ASP A 92 19.79 -10.06 4.44
CA ASP A 92 20.98 -10.46 5.19
C ASP A 92 22.00 -9.32 5.25
N ALA A 93 22.60 -9.13 6.43
CA ALA A 93 23.67 -8.16 6.60
C ALA A 93 24.88 -8.50 5.73
N PHE A 94 25.49 -7.47 5.15
CA PHE A 94 26.74 -7.59 4.42
C PHE A 94 27.57 -6.32 4.56
N LYS A 95 28.88 -6.42 4.34
CA LYS A 95 29.79 -5.27 4.40
C LYS A 95 29.50 -4.33 3.24
N ALA A 96 29.06 -3.12 3.55
CA ALA A 96 28.80 -2.06 2.57
C ALA A 96 29.14 -0.71 3.19
N LYS A 97 29.48 0.27 2.34
CA LYS A 97 29.54 1.65 2.78
C LYS A 97 28.12 2.15 3.04
N THR A 98 27.96 2.90 4.11
CA THR A 98 26.68 3.42 4.53
C THR A 98 26.77 4.92 4.80
N VAL A 99 25.62 5.60 4.76
CA VAL A 99 25.46 7.01 5.06
C VAL A 99 24.27 7.23 5.98
N SER A 100 24.33 8.30 6.77
CA SER A 100 23.19 8.72 7.59
C SER A 100 22.05 9.27 6.72
N PRO A 101 20.79 9.18 7.19
CA PRO A 101 19.64 9.85 6.56
C PRO A 101 19.88 11.33 6.23
N SER A 102 20.61 12.05 7.10
CA SER A 102 20.90 13.47 6.92
C SER A 102 21.71 13.81 5.66
N LYS A 103 22.50 12.85 5.15
CA LYS A 103 23.25 12.99 3.90
C LYS A 103 22.37 12.77 2.67
N VAL A 104 21.21 12.13 2.83
CA VAL A 104 20.29 11.78 1.74
C VAL A 104 18.92 12.47 1.87
N LYS A 105 18.75 13.42 2.80
CA LYS A 105 17.49 14.13 3.05
C LYS A 105 16.83 14.80 1.84
N ASN A 106 17.64 15.19 0.86
CA ASN A 106 17.18 15.84 -0.39
C ASN A 106 17.06 14.86 -1.57
N ILE A 107 17.35 13.58 -1.35
CA ILE A 107 17.28 12.55 -2.37
C ILE A 107 15.89 11.96 -2.38
N LYS A 108 15.35 11.79 -3.59
CA LYS A 108 14.07 11.13 -3.80
C LYS A 108 14.27 9.65 -3.99
N PHE A 109 13.41 8.86 -3.36
CA PHE A 109 13.42 7.40 -3.45
C PHE A 109 12.12 6.88 -4.04
N ARG A 110 12.19 5.70 -4.65
CA ARG A 110 11.03 4.89 -5.04
C ARG A 110 11.11 3.52 -4.38
N ILE A 111 9.97 2.85 -4.21
CA ILE A 111 9.94 1.45 -3.79
C ILE A 111 10.09 0.56 -5.03
N GLU A 112 11.00 -0.40 -4.95
CA GLU A 112 11.22 -1.38 -6.02
C GLU A 112 10.79 -2.78 -5.61
N LYS A 113 10.93 -3.13 -4.33
CA LYS A 113 10.57 -4.44 -3.79
C LYS A 113 9.94 -4.32 -2.40
N ILE A 114 9.22 -5.35 -2.02
CA ILE A 114 8.69 -5.55 -0.66
C ILE A 114 9.16 -6.92 -0.14
N ALA A 115 9.51 -6.96 1.13
CA ALA A 115 9.77 -8.19 1.88
C ALA A 115 8.62 -8.42 2.86
N GLU A 116 7.95 -9.57 2.71
CA GLU A 116 6.85 -10.00 3.55
C GLU A 116 7.29 -11.19 4.41
N PHE A 117 7.31 -11.02 5.73
CA PHE A 117 7.75 -12.05 6.67
C PHE A 117 6.69 -13.15 6.87
N HIS A 118 7.14 -14.40 7.06
CA HIS A 118 6.28 -15.59 7.18
C HIS A 118 5.91 -15.94 8.62
N THR A 119 6.58 -15.33 9.60
CA THR A 119 6.41 -15.68 11.02
C THR A 119 4.97 -15.43 11.47
N LYS A 120 4.42 -16.41 12.21
CA LYS A 120 3.09 -16.35 12.84
C LYS A 120 3.11 -15.29 13.96
N GLY A 121 2.92 -14.03 13.59
CA GLY A 121 2.84 -12.91 14.51
C GLY A 121 3.79 -11.77 14.14
N PHE A 122 3.28 -10.82 13.35
CA PHE A 122 3.78 -9.45 13.23
C PHE A 122 5.25 -9.26 12.83
N GLY A 123 5.53 -9.35 11.53
CA GLY A 123 6.59 -8.54 10.90
C GLY A 123 5.93 -7.51 9.99
N ALA A 124 6.08 -6.21 10.29
CA ALA A 124 5.70 -5.18 9.32
C ALA A 124 6.50 -5.42 8.03
N PRO A 125 5.91 -5.25 6.84
CA PRO A 125 6.67 -5.40 5.61
C PRO A 125 7.82 -4.40 5.57
N GLU A 126 8.95 -4.86 5.03
CA GLU A 126 10.07 -3.98 4.67
C GLU A 126 10.00 -3.63 3.19
N TYR A 127 10.36 -2.40 2.87
CA TYR A 127 10.34 -1.83 1.53
C TYR A 127 11.76 -1.56 1.09
N PHE A 128 12.17 -2.17 -0.02
CA PHE A 128 13.43 -1.82 -0.65
C PHE A 128 13.23 -0.55 -1.44
N VAL A 129 13.88 0.53 -1.00
CA VAL A 129 13.84 1.82 -1.66
C VAL A 129 15.18 2.13 -2.31
N ALA A 130 15.13 2.79 -3.46
CA ALA A 130 16.31 3.18 -4.21
C ALA A 130 16.17 4.57 -4.81
N SER A 131 17.30 5.27 -4.91
CA SER A 131 17.48 6.53 -5.66
C SER A 131 17.56 6.28 -7.17
N LYS A 132 17.48 7.36 -7.97
CA LYS A 132 17.38 7.26 -9.44
C LYS A 132 18.54 6.53 -10.09
N ASP A 133 19.73 6.89 -9.68
CA ASP A 133 21.00 6.36 -10.17
C ASP A 133 21.44 5.09 -9.42
N LYS A 134 20.65 4.64 -8.44
CA LYS A 134 20.95 3.54 -7.52
C LYS A 134 22.20 3.79 -6.66
N GLN A 135 22.61 5.05 -6.49
CA GLN A 135 23.74 5.41 -5.63
C GLN A 135 23.42 5.24 -4.14
N TYR A 136 22.15 5.34 -3.79
CA TYR A 136 21.62 5.19 -2.44
C TYR A 136 20.40 4.27 -2.43
N TYR A 137 20.37 3.32 -1.50
CA TYR A 137 19.28 2.36 -1.35
C TYR A 137 19.31 1.68 0.03
N GLY A 138 18.22 1.00 0.38
CA GLY A 138 18.13 0.26 1.65
C GLY A 138 16.76 -0.37 1.85
N TRP A 139 16.69 -1.29 2.81
CA TRP A 139 15.43 -1.82 3.32
C TRP A 139 14.95 -0.95 4.48
N HIS A 140 13.70 -0.52 4.39
CA HIS A 140 13.07 0.37 5.38
C HIS A 140 11.65 -0.08 5.69
N THR A 141 11.23 0.07 6.93
CA THR A 141 9.84 -0.08 7.32
C THR A 141 9.04 1.16 6.95
N GLN A 142 7.71 1.05 6.83
CA GLN A 142 6.84 2.19 6.51
C GLN A 142 7.07 3.43 7.40
N PRO A 143 7.26 3.32 8.73
CA PRO A 143 7.52 4.50 9.59
C PRO A 143 8.84 5.22 9.30
N GLU A 144 9.78 4.58 8.60
CA GLU A 144 11.08 5.17 8.24
C GLU A 144 11.04 5.91 6.90
N LEU A 145 9.86 6.00 6.29
CA LEU A 145 9.64 6.59 4.98
C LEU A 145 8.56 7.67 5.07
N GLU A 146 8.76 8.76 4.35
CA GLU A 146 7.77 9.83 4.22
C GLU A 146 7.52 10.18 2.77
N TYR A 147 6.30 10.61 2.46
CA TYR A 147 6.04 11.35 1.24
C TYR A 147 6.88 12.65 1.21
N ILE A 148 7.51 12.95 0.08
CA ILE A 148 8.52 14.01 0.03
C ILE A 148 7.99 15.43 0.37
N HIS A 149 6.74 15.72 0.02
CA HIS A 149 6.09 17.01 0.26
C HIS A 149 5.27 17.05 1.54
N LEU A 150 5.35 16.03 2.40
CA LEU A 150 4.52 15.88 3.59
C LEU A 150 4.54 17.12 4.51
N HIS A 151 5.69 17.78 4.59
CA HIS A 151 5.93 18.93 5.49
C HIS A 151 5.92 20.28 4.76
N ASP A 152 5.59 20.30 3.47
CA ASP A 152 5.55 21.53 2.69
C ASP A 152 4.32 22.37 3.07
N LYS A 153 4.49 23.69 3.15
CA LYS A 153 3.41 24.62 3.49
C LYS A 153 2.20 24.47 2.56
N ASN A 154 2.45 24.29 1.27
CA ASN A 154 1.42 24.11 0.25
C ASN A 154 0.66 22.78 0.39
N PHE A 155 1.28 21.79 1.05
CA PHE A 155 0.70 20.48 1.29
C PHE A 155 -0.06 20.40 2.62
N ALA A 156 0.06 21.41 3.49
CA ALA A 156 -0.56 21.42 4.81
C ALA A 156 -2.10 21.24 4.78
N GLY A 157 -2.76 21.73 3.73
CA GLY A 157 -4.21 21.56 3.53
C GLY A 157 -4.64 20.12 3.22
N ILE A 158 -3.70 19.26 2.81
CA ILE A 158 -3.90 17.84 2.55
C ILE A 158 -3.44 17.03 3.75
N TYR A 159 -2.23 17.29 4.25
CA TYR A 159 -1.64 16.55 5.37
C TYR A 159 -2.44 16.69 6.67
N LYS A 160 -2.76 17.91 7.12
CA LYS A 160 -3.38 18.12 8.44
C LYS A 160 -4.72 17.38 8.59
N PRO A 161 -5.65 17.41 7.61
CA PRO A 161 -6.86 16.61 7.70
C PRO A 161 -6.58 15.10 7.72
N LEU A 162 -5.66 14.60 6.89
CA LEU A 162 -5.29 13.18 6.90
C LEU A 162 -4.68 12.74 8.22
N LYS A 163 -3.83 13.57 8.84
CA LYS A 163 -3.28 13.32 10.18
C LYS A 163 -4.39 13.18 11.23
N LYS A 164 -5.36 14.09 11.25
CA LYS A 164 -6.52 14.00 12.15
C LYS A 164 -7.34 12.72 11.94
N MET A 165 -7.41 12.21 10.71
CA MET A 165 -8.04 10.92 10.44
C MET A 165 -7.22 9.75 10.99
N ALA A 166 -5.91 9.77 10.84
CA ALA A 166 -5.00 8.75 11.38
C ALA A 166 -5.02 8.70 12.91
N GLU A 167 -5.13 9.85 13.56
CA GLU A 167 -5.26 9.99 15.03
C GLU A 167 -6.66 9.61 15.55
N SER A 168 -7.64 9.40 14.66
CA SER A 168 -8.99 9.01 15.07
C SER A 168 -9.04 7.56 15.56
N LYS A 169 -9.92 7.27 16.53
CA LYS A 169 -10.08 5.91 17.10
C LYS A 169 -10.27 4.79 16.08
N THR A 170 -10.83 5.08 14.91
CA THR A 170 -11.19 4.04 13.92
C THR A 170 -10.36 4.10 12.63
N GLY A 171 -9.82 5.26 12.26
CA GLY A 171 -9.21 5.51 10.95
C GLY A 171 -10.18 5.35 9.74
N ARG A 172 -11.45 5.01 9.97
CA ARG A 172 -12.43 4.70 8.92
C ARG A 172 -12.91 5.98 8.23
N VAL A 173 -12.79 6.02 6.90
CA VAL A 173 -13.16 7.17 6.06
C VAL A 173 -14.66 7.47 6.17
N SER A 174 -15.50 6.45 6.32
CA SER A 174 -16.97 6.56 6.33
C SER A 174 -17.56 7.20 7.59
N THR A 175 -16.77 7.42 8.65
CA THR A 175 -17.29 8.11 9.85
C THR A 175 -17.52 9.59 9.55
N LYS A 176 -18.55 10.18 10.15
CA LYS A 176 -18.95 11.59 9.89
C LYS A 176 -17.77 12.57 9.95
N LYS A 177 -16.95 12.50 10.99
CA LYS A 177 -15.76 13.37 11.16
C LYS A 177 -14.68 13.09 10.11
N ASN A 178 -14.35 11.82 9.87
CA ASN A 178 -13.29 11.47 8.91
C ASN A 178 -13.71 11.74 7.46
N THR A 179 -15.00 11.65 7.13
CA THR A 179 -15.52 12.07 5.82
C THR A 179 -15.29 13.57 5.60
N GLN A 180 -15.50 14.40 6.62
CA GLN A 180 -15.21 15.83 6.53
C GLN A 180 -13.72 16.10 6.31
N TYR A 181 -12.84 15.45 7.08
CA TYR A 181 -11.39 15.58 6.90
C TYR A 181 -10.92 15.08 5.53
N PHE A 182 -11.46 13.95 5.06
CA PHE A 182 -11.17 13.43 3.72
C PHE A 182 -11.58 14.43 2.63
N ASN A 183 -12.77 15.02 2.73
CA ASN A 183 -13.26 16.01 1.78
C ASN A 183 -12.41 17.30 1.79
N GLN A 184 -11.93 17.73 2.97
CA GLN A 184 -10.98 18.84 3.08
C GLN A 184 -9.66 18.52 2.35
N ALA A 185 -9.08 17.35 2.60
CA ALA A 185 -7.86 16.90 1.92
C ALA A 185 -8.05 16.81 0.41
N MET A 186 -9.18 16.26 -0.06
CA MET A 186 -9.52 16.16 -1.48
C MET A 186 -9.70 17.54 -2.12
N ALA A 187 -10.37 18.47 -1.45
CA ALA A 187 -10.53 19.84 -1.95
C ALA A 187 -9.18 20.57 -2.06
N ALA A 188 -8.29 20.39 -1.08
CA ALA A 188 -6.93 20.93 -1.12
C ALA A 188 -6.10 20.28 -2.25
N ALA A 189 -6.18 18.96 -2.42
CA ALA A 189 -5.51 18.25 -3.51
C ALA A 189 -5.95 18.75 -4.90
N LYS A 190 -7.23 19.07 -5.09
CA LYS A 190 -7.75 19.64 -6.34
C LYS A 190 -7.19 21.03 -6.66
N LYS A 191 -6.73 21.78 -5.65
CA LYS A 191 -6.12 23.12 -5.80
C LYS A 191 -4.63 23.08 -6.10
N LEU A 192 -3.97 21.92 -6.01
CA LEU A 192 -2.57 21.79 -6.42
C LEU A 192 -2.40 22.18 -7.90
N PRO A 193 -1.24 22.74 -8.29
CA PRO A 193 -0.91 22.99 -9.69
C PRO A 193 -1.09 21.73 -10.55
N ASN A 194 -1.52 21.92 -11.79
CA ASN A 194 -1.69 20.80 -12.72
C ASN A 194 -0.33 20.14 -12.98
N GLY A 195 -0.23 18.83 -12.74
CA GLY A 195 1.04 18.11 -12.83
C GLY A 195 0.97 16.69 -12.29
N SER A 196 2.12 16.02 -12.28
CA SER A 196 2.25 14.65 -11.75
C SER A 196 1.91 14.56 -10.27
N GLU A 197 2.27 15.57 -9.48
CA GLU A 197 1.98 15.64 -8.04
C GLU A 197 0.47 15.63 -7.77
N LYS A 198 -0.29 16.54 -8.38
CA LYS A 198 -1.75 16.56 -8.27
C LYS A 198 -2.38 15.23 -8.68
N LYS A 199 -1.95 14.65 -9.80
CA LYS A 199 -2.43 13.34 -10.28
C LYS A 199 -2.15 12.24 -9.25
N PHE A 200 -0.94 12.22 -8.70
CA PHE A 200 -0.54 11.28 -7.66
C PHE A 200 -1.41 11.42 -6.41
N VAL A 201 -1.48 12.62 -5.82
CA VAL A 201 -2.23 12.88 -4.59
C VAL A 201 -3.71 12.52 -4.75
N ILE A 202 -4.35 12.94 -5.84
CA ILE A 202 -5.76 12.62 -6.10
C ILE A 202 -5.95 11.10 -6.25
N SER A 203 -5.07 10.41 -6.99
CA SER A 203 -5.13 8.96 -7.14
C SER A 203 -4.98 8.24 -5.79
N SER A 204 -4.02 8.66 -4.97
CA SER A 204 -3.82 8.19 -3.61
C SER A 204 -5.04 8.42 -2.70
N LEU A 205 -5.67 9.59 -2.76
CA LEU A 205 -6.89 9.86 -1.99
C LEU A 205 -8.07 8.99 -2.46
N ASN A 206 -8.20 8.78 -3.77
CA ASN A 206 -9.21 7.86 -4.31
C ASN A 206 -8.96 6.41 -3.85
N GLN A 207 -7.70 5.98 -3.79
CA GLN A 207 -7.33 4.68 -3.24
C GLN A 207 -7.66 4.59 -1.75
N LEU A 208 -7.39 5.64 -0.95
CA LEU A 208 -7.79 5.70 0.46
C LEU A 208 -9.31 5.55 0.61
N LYS A 209 -10.09 6.27 -0.21
CA LYS A 209 -11.55 6.16 -0.21
C LYS A 209 -12.00 4.72 -0.51
N LYS A 210 -11.38 4.06 -1.49
CA LYS A 210 -11.67 2.67 -1.86
C LYS A 210 -11.29 1.68 -0.74
N ASN A 211 -10.15 1.89 -0.10
CA ASN A 211 -9.68 1.05 1.00
C ASN A 211 -10.49 1.26 2.30
N GLY A 212 -11.21 2.38 2.41
CA GLY A 212 -12.14 2.69 3.49
C GLY A 212 -11.52 3.00 4.85
N ASN A 213 -10.21 2.79 5.02
CA ASN A 213 -9.49 3.06 6.26
C ASN A 213 -8.08 3.57 5.98
N ILE A 214 -7.67 4.64 6.68
CA ILE A 214 -6.33 5.24 6.57
C ILE A 214 -5.22 4.33 7.11
N ASN A 215 -5.57 3.47 8.07
CA ASN A 215 -4.66 2.48 8.67
C ASN A 215 -4.29 1.36 7.68
N ASN A 216 -5.01 1.23 6.56
CA ASN A 216 -4.63 0.38 5.43
C ASN A 216 -3.55 1.07 4.57
N GLY A 217 -2.50 1.58 5.23
CA GLY A 217 -1.52 2.49 4.67
C GLY A 217 -0.51 1.84 3.73
N GLY A 218 -0.26 0.53 3.85
CA GLY A 218 0.89 -0.15 3.24
C GLY A 218 1.00 -0.12 1.71
N LYS A 219 0.00 0.42 0.99
CA LYS A 219 0.00 0.59 -0.48
C LYS A 219 -0.21 2.03 -0.94
N ASN A 220 -0.38 2.97 -0.03
CA ASN A 220 -0.66 4.35 -0.36
C ASN A 220 0.48 5.23 0.15
N LEU A 221 1.44 5.53 -0.74
CA LEU A 221 2.66 6.25 -0.40
C LEU A 221 2.41 7.67 0.13
N LEU A 222 1.25 8.25 -0.19
CA LEU A 222 0.81 9.52 0.40
C LEU A 222 0.67 9.46 1.92
N LEU A 223 0.35 8.27 2.46
CA LEU A 223 0.10 8.06 3.89
C LEU A 223 1.37 7.71 4.68
N PHE A 224 2.51 7.58 4.01
CA PHE A 224 3.79 7.28 4.64
C PHE A 224 4.28 8.54 5.38
N GLY A 225 4.60 8.38 6.67
CA GLY A 225 4.98 9.49 7.56
C GLY A 225 3.80 10.25 8.20
N ILE A 226 2.55 9.85 7.98
CA ILE A 226 1.40 10.57 8.56
C ILE A 226 1.23 10.36 10.08
N TYR A 227 1.75 9.25 10.59
CA TYR A 227 1.60 8.80 11.99
C TYR A 227 2.61 9.43 12.94
#